data_AF-A0A0A0DE94-F1
#
_entry.id   AF-A0A0A0DE94-F1
#
_cell.length_a   1.000
_cell.length_b   1.000
_cell.length_c   1.000
_cell.angle_alpha   90.00
_cell.angle_beta   90.00
_cell.angle_gamma   90.00
#
_symmetry.space_group_name_H-M   'P 1'
#
loop_
_entity.id
_entity.type
_entity.pdbx_description
1 polymer ?
#
loop_
_entity_poly.entity_id
_entity_poly.type
_entity_poly.pdbx_seq_one_letter_code
_entity_poly.pdbx_strand_id
1 'polypeptide(L)'
;MALNDEQVQELQVDVLKIIKEKNVNEQFRLERSGKKYQLINEVNETTQAIAVAPLNKQGQPDFSQTTIVVAGTQAPNGDINNHVLESGFNAVMARNQLTEQTKDVRDFYNQSLSKAKKMAGTGQAVDISNMSGFSQAGPAVAKVAAEMKVQKITNFMDWGAWNSLTKNTADYRGISDEELAYLNKHLHSYSDQGKDLTSWDGHGGIIPYGKVFTVEGKHHNAGLPKIKGNSLDIKWYIKNSLFCSGMTEKQVREIAKRKAKAAEKFDLSKLETWFDSTDPESYIKEYLEKYGSFAPEPSKQELLTLNRQRIGELHASLKTSSGSQMISLREELVRTSAQTAQLQAEEYEQAIKDRLANAKESVSQHISELRSAAYTLAHNLSGGEIEDLLSELSFELAWNTGIEAATLSSANSYQTKMTSIAGKLNKAADRIVEIDQEGSQIFGEL
;
A
#
# COMPACT_ATOMS: atom_id res chain seq x y z
N MET A 1 4.58 -18.31 -2.40
CA MET A 1 4.64 -16.83 -2.37
C MET A 1 4.50 -16.42 -0.92
N ALA A 2 5.46 -15.65 -0.41
CA ALA A 2 5.53 -15.29 1.00
C ALA A 2 4.21 -14.68 1.51
N LEU A 3 3.93 -14.86 2.81
CA LEU A 3 2.77 -14.26 3.45
C LEU A 3 2.74 -12.73 3.21
N ASN A 4 1.54 -12.21 2.94
CA ASN A 4 1.33 -10.77 2.76
C ASN A 4 1.43 -10.03 4.11
N ASP A 5 1.62 -8.71 4.12
CA ASP A 5 1.84 -7.95 5.37
C ASP A 5 0.63 -8.06 6.32
N GLU A 6 -0.58 -8.09 5.75
CA GLU A 6 -1.83 -8.29 6.49
C GLU A 6 -1.86 -9.64 7.23
N GLN A 7 -1.37 -10.71 6.61
CA GLN A 7 -1.22 -12.04 7.25
C GLN A 7 -0.16 -12.03 8.36
N VAL A 8 0.95 -11.34 8.13
CA VAL A 8 2.03 -11.24 9.12
C VAL A 8 1.59 -10.40 10.30
N GLN A 9 0.83 -9.32 10.08
CA GLN A 9 0.23 -8.52 11.16
C GLN A 9 -0.65 -9.37 12.08
N GLU A 10 -1.52 -10.23 11.54
CA GLU A 10 -2.37 -11.09 12.38
C GLU A 10 -1.53 -12.02 13.26
N LEU A 11 -0.49 -12.65 12.70
CA LEU A 11 0.45 -13.47 13.48
C LEU A 11 1.22 -12.64 14.53
N GLN A 12 1.59 -11.40 14.21
CA GLN A 12 2.32 -10.50 15.11
C GLN A 12 1.46 -9.97 16.27
N VAL A 13 0.15 -9.80 16.05
CA VAL A 13 -0.83 -9.45 17.09
C VAL A 13 -1.10 -10.65 18.01
N ASP A 14 -1.28 -11.85 17.44
CA ASP A 14 -1.63 -13.05 18.19
C ASP A 14 -0.41 -13.80 18.76
N VAL A 15 0.84 -13.35 18.50
CA VAL A 15 2.08 -14.10 18.82
C VAL A 15 2.16 -14.61 20.26
N LEU A 16 1.82 -13.76 21.25
CA LEU A 16 1.85 -14.12 22.67
C LEU A 16 0.74 -15.10 23.05
N LYS A 17 -0.43 -14.99 22.41
CA LYS A 17 -1.55 -15.93 22.58
C LYS A 17 -1.17 -17.31 22.01
N ILE A 18 -0.55 -17.34 20.84
CA ILE A 18 -0.05 -18.57 20.20
C ILE A 18 0.95 -19.28 21.13
N ILE A 19 1.97 -18.57 21.63
CA ILE A 19 2.99 -19.12 22.56
C ILE A 19 2.36 -19.68 23.86
N LYS A 20 1.23 -19.12 24.31
CA LYS A 20 0.54 -19.56 25.53
C LYS A 20 -0.38 -20.77 25.30
N GLU A 21 -1.01 -20.85 24.14
CA GLU A 21 -2.13 -21.76 23.87
C GLU A 21 -1.79 -22.93 22.94
N LYS A 22 -0.58 -22.96 22.37
CA LYS A 22 -0.18 -23.89 21.31
C LYS A 22 1.12 -24.61 21.65
N ASN A 23 1.26 -25.79 21.06
CA ASN A 23 2.46 -26.61 21.16
C ASN A 23 3.12 -26.74 19.79
N VAL A 24 4.45 -26.84 19.74
CA VAL A 24 5.17 -27.22 18.51
C VAL A 24 4.53 -28.47 17.87
N ASN A 25 4.36 -28.44 16.55
CA ASN A 25 3.64 -29.41 15.71
C ASN A 25 2.10 -29.34 15.76
N GLU A 26 1.49 -28.47 16.58
CA GLU A 26 0.03 -28.25 16.57
C GLU A 26 -0.41 -27.45 15.34
N GLN A 27 -1.57 -27.79 14.77
CA GLN A 27 -2.26 -26.98 13.76
C GLN A 27 -3.31 -26.09 14.43
N PHE A 28 -3.31 -24.80 14.07
CA PHE A 28 -4.22 -23.82 14.64
C PHE A 28 -4.86 -22.93 13.57
N ARG A 29 -5.86 -22.14 13.98
CA ARG A 29 -6.58 -21.19 13.14
C ARG A 29 -6.55 -19.81 13.80
N LEU A 30 -6.20 -18.77 13.06
CA LEU A 30 -6.37 -17.39 13.51
C LEU A 30 -7.84 -17.01 13.46
N GLU A 31 -8.35 -16.38 14.52
CA GLU A 31 -9.77 -16.05 14.66
C GLU A 31 -10.22 -15.01 13.62
N ARG A 32 -9.38 -14.01 13.34
CA ARG A 32 -9.71 -12.86 12.48
C ARG A 32 -9.89 -13.22 11.00
N SER A 33 -8.91 -13.89 10.38
CA SER A 33 -8.99 -14.28 8.96
C SER A 33 -9.49 -15.70 8.72
N GLY A 34 -9.59 -16.52 9.77
CA GLY A 34 -9.85 -17.95 9.66
C GLY A 34 -8.72 -18.74 8.99
N LYS A 35 -7.55 -18.13 8.72
CA LYS A 35 -6.38 -18.79 8.12
C LYS A 35 -5.79 -19.80 9.10
N LYS A 36 -5.24 -20.90 8.56
CA LYS A 36 -4.69 -22.00 9.35
C LYS A 36 -3.18 -22.10 9.16
N TYR A 37 -2.49 -22.48 10.24
CA TYR A 37 -1.05 -22.62 10.32
C TYR A 37 -0.68 -23.86 11.13
N GLN A 38 0.54 -24.35 10.94
CA GLN A 38 1.19 -25.33 11.82
C GLN A 38 2.35 -24.66 12.54
N LEU A 39 2.43 -24.83 13.86
CA LEU A 39 3.53 -24.31 14.66
C LEU A 39 4.78 -25.19 14.46
N ILE A 40 5.87 -24.58 14.00
CA ILE A 40 7.14 -25.24 13.64
C ILE A 40 8.16 -25.13 14.78
N ASN A 41 8.19 -23.96 15.42
CA ASN A 41 9.08 -23.67 16.53
C ASN A 41 8.47 -22.57 17.40
N GLU A 42 8.86 -22.53 18.67
CA GLU A 42 8.53 -21.46 19.60
C GLU A 42 9.66 -21.28 20.63
N VAL A 43 9.74 -20.08 21.20
CA VAL A 43 10.60 -19.75 22.34
C VAL A 43 9.87 -18.72 23.19
N ASN A 44 9.99 -18.83 24.51
CA ASN A 44 9.31 -17.97 25.49
C ASN A 44 10.25 -17.64 26.66
N GLU A 45 11.39 -17.03 26.33
CA GLU A 45 12.43 -16.64 27.29
C GLU A 45 12.67 -15.12 27.17
N THR A 46 13.92 -14.65 27.24
CA THR A 46 14.31 -13.26 26.92
C THR A 46 13.78 -12.83 25.54
N THR A 47 13.82 -13.76 24.59
CA THR A 47 13.17 -13.63 23.28
C THR A 47 11.90 -14.48 23.26
N GLN A 48 10.81 -13.86 22.80
CA GLN A 48 9.51 -14.51 22.59
C GLN A 48 9.24 -14.55 21.08
N ALA A 49 9.21 -15.73 20.48
CA ALA A 49 9.05 -15.88 19.04
C ALA A 49 8.36 -17.19 18.65
N ILE A 50 7.72 -17.19 17.48
CA ILE A 50 7.17 -18.37 16.82
C ILE A 50 7.70 -18.50 15.40
N ALA A 51 7.75 -19.73 14.91
CA ALA A 51 7.90 -20.04 13.49
C ALA A 51 6.70 -20.87 13.03
N VAL A 52 6.04 -20.47 11.96
CA VAL A 52 4.79 -21.10 11.48
C VAL A 52 4.83 -21.37 10.00
N ALA A 53 4.22 -22.49 9.56
CA ALA A 53 3.97 -22.77 8.14
C ALA A 53 2.46 -22.65 7.86
N PRO A 54 2.04 -21.90 6.82
CA PRO A 54 0.63 -21.83 6.44
C PRO A 54 0.13 -23.17 5.89
N LEU A 55 -1.14 -23.49 6.13
CA LEU A 55 -1.75 -24.69 5.54
C LEU A 55 -2.35 -24.40 4.17
N ASN A 56 -2.15 -25.32 3.22
CA ASN A 56 -2.83 -25.33 1.93
C ASN A 56 -4.32 -25.74 2.07
N LYS A 57 -5.06 -25.77 0.95
CA LYS A 57 -6.49 -26.13 0.93
C LYS A 57 -6.76 -27.56 1.41
N GLN A 58 -5.77 -28.44 1.32
CA GLN A 58 -5.80 -29.83 1.75
C GLN A 58 -5.40 -30.00 3.23
N GLY A 59 -5.08 -28.92 3.95
CA GLY A 59 -4.66 -28.95 5.35
C GLY A 59 -3.20 -29.36 5.57
N GLN A 60 -2.39 -29.43 4.50
CA GLN A 60 -0.97 -29.74 4.58
C GLN A 60 -0.14 -28.45 4.75
N PRO A 61 0.90 -28.44 5.59
CA PRO A 61 1.80 -27.30 5.75
C PRO A 61 2.61 -27.02 4.47
N ASP A 62 2.74 -25.75 4.11
CA ASP A 62 3.67 -25.28 3.08
C ASP A 62 4.94 -24.75 3.74
N PHE A 63 5.91 -25.65 3.94
CA PHE A 63 7.20 -25.33 4.56
C PHE A 63 8.08 -24.39 3.71
N SER A 64 7.77 -24.19 2.42
CA SER A 64 8.41 -23.17 1.58
C SER A 64 7.96 -21.75 1.94
N GLN A 65 6.92 -21.62 2.78
CA GLN A 65 6.33 -20.37 3.23
C GLN A 65 6.44 -20.20 4.75
N THR A 66 7.43 -20.86 5.37
CA THR A 66 7.65 -20.74 6.81
C THR A 66 7.95 -19.28 7.15
N THR A 67 7.34 -18.79 8.23
CA THR A 67 7.40 -17.39 8.65
C THR A 67 7.76 -17.32 10.12
N ILE A 68 8.74 -16.48 10.47
CA ILE A 68 9.14 -16.22 11.86
C ILE A 68 8.54 -14.90 12.32
N VAL A 69 7.99 -14.89 13.53
CA VAL A 69 7.40 -13.70 14.16
C VAL A 69 7.94 -13.55 15.57
N VAL A 70 8.54 -12.40 15.85
CA VAL A 70 9.23 -12.09 17.11
C VAL A 70 8.47 -10.98 17.83
N ALA A 71 8.10 -11.21 19.09
CA ALA A 71 7.44 -10.20 19.91
C ALA A 71 8.43 -9.17 20.44
N GLY A 72 7.93 -7.97 20.73
CA GLY A 72 8.67 -7.00 21.56
C GLY A 72 8.55 -7.36 23.05
N THR A 73 9.53 -6.98 23.85
CA THR A 73 9.46 -7.13 25.32
C THR A 73 8.31 -6.28 25.89
N GLN A 74 7.61 -6.82 26.87
CA GLN A 74 6.30 -6.32 27.31
C GLN A 74 6.37 -5.06 28.19
N ALA A 75 5.29 -4.29 28.16
CA ALA A 75 5.03 -3.15 29.04
C ALA A 75 4.28 -3.59 30.32
N PRO A 76 4.40 -2.88 31.45
CA PRO A 76 4.28 -3.43 32.81
C PRO A 76 2.86 -3.84 33.31
N ASN A 77 1.84 -3.87 32.46
CA ASN A 77 0.45 -4.22 32.83
C ASN A 77 -0.14 -5.38 31.99
N GLY A 78 0.68 -6.11 31.24
CA GLY A 78 0.28 -7.40 30.65
C GLY A 78 0.65 -8.55 31.58
N ASP A 79 -0.32 -9.41 31.93
CA ASP A 79 0.01 -10.67 32.58
C ASP A 79 0.98 -11.48 31.68
N ILE A 80 1.95 -12.14 32.32
CA ILE A 80 2.96 -13.04 31.72
C ILE A 80 4.23 -12.35 31.14
N ASN A 81 4.96 -11.58 31.96
CA ASN A 81 6.31 -11.99 32.38
C ASN A 81 6.80 -11.23 33.63
N ASN A 82 7.08 -11.93 34.74
CA ASN A 82 7.31 -11.30 36.06
C ASN A 82 8.76 -10.83 36.29
N HIS A 83 9.51 -10.54 35.22
CA HIS A 83 10.97 -10.34 35.25
C HIS A 83 11.47 -8.93 34.91
N VAL A 84 10.58 -7.96 34.63
CA VAL A 84 10.97 -6.55 34.37
C VAL A 84 10.02 -5.56 35.07
N LEU A 85 10.12 -5.49 36.39
CA LEU A 85 9.64 -4.44 37.30
C LEU A 85 10.69 -4.40 38.44
N GLU A 86 11.21 -3.29 38.96
CA GLU A 86 10.88 -1.86 38.92
C GLU A 86 12.22 -1.07 38.72
N SER A 87 12.33 0.25 38.54
CA SER A 87 11.48 1.38 38.85
C SER A 87 11.80 2.53 37.89
N GLY A 88 10.77 3.18 37.32
CA GLY A 88 10.99 4.10 36.20
C GLY A 88 11.48 3.38 34.93
N PHE A 89 11.99 4.06 33.90
CA PHE A 89 12.93 5.18 34.03
C PHE A 89 14.23 4.83 34.79
N ASN A 90 14.56 3.54 34.88
CA ASN A 90 15.94 3.06 35.02
C ASN A 90 16.54 2.82 33.62
N ALA A 91 16.96 3.78 32.79
CA ALA A 91 16.81 5.24 32.71
C ALA A 91 17.27 5.64 31.29
N VAL A 92 16.55 5.24 30.23
CA VAL A 92 17.12 5.16 28.85
C VAL A 92 18.33 4.18 28.80
N MET A 93 18.44 3.26 29.78
CA MET A 93 19.70 2.58 30.16
C MET A 93 20.11 1.39 29.27
N ALA A 94 19.34 1.06 28.25
CA ALA A 94 19.74 0.11 27.23
C ALA A 94 19.74 0.81 25.87
N ARG A 95 20.73 1.69 25.66
CA ARG A 95 21.14 2.16 24.33
C ARG A 95 21.84 1.03 23.54
N ASN A 96 21.15 -0.12 23.52
CA ASN A 96 21.36 -1.37 22.78
C ASN A 96 19.97 -1.74 22.21
N GLN A 97 19.62 -1.60 20.93
CA GLN A 97 20.43 -1.49 19.71
C GLN A 97 21.28 -2.76 19.55
N LEU A 98 20.79 -3.77 18.82
CA LEU A 98 21.35 -5.12 18.74
C LEU A 98 21.80 -5.66 20.12
N THR A 99 20.84 -6.26 20.82
CA THR A 99 21.01 -6.92 22.12
C THR A 99 21.29 -8.42 21.93
N GLU A 100 21.35 -9.20 23.02
CA GLU A 100 21.31 -10.67 22.99
C GLU A 100 20.17 -11.22 22.12
N GLN A 101 19.03 -10.49 22.05
CA GLN A 101 17.91 -10.78 21.15
C GLN A 101 18.32 -10.94 19.67
N THR A 102 19.42 -10.31 19.20
CA THR A 102 19.91 -10.53 17.82
C THR A 102 20.55 -11.91 17.65
N LYS A 103 21.24 -12.41 18.68
CA LYS A 103 21.75 -13.78 18.71
C LYS A 103 20.59 -14.76 18.85
N ASP A 104 19.68 -14.51 19.79
CA ASP A 104 18.49 -15.36 19.98
C ASP A 104 17.67 -15.47 18.71
N VAL A 105 17.42 -14.37 17.97
CA VAL A 105 16.69 -14.39 16.70
C VAL A 105 17.46 -15.15 15.61
N ARG A 106 18.80 -15.06 15.58
CA ARG A 106 19.64 -15.83 14.65
C ARG A 106 19.65 -17.32 14.97
N ASP A 107 19.76 -17.68 16.24
CA ASP A 107 19.71 -19.06 16.72
C ASP A 107 18.30 -19.64 16.52
N PHE A 108 17.26 -18.86 16.80
CA PHE A 108 15.86 -19.22 16.53
C PHE A 108 15.58 -19.40 15.03
N TYR A 109 16.16 -18.58 14.16
CA TYR A 109 16.11 -18.77 12.71
C TYR A 109 16.68 -20.13 12.30
N ASN A 110 17.91 -20.43 12.74
CA ASN A 110 18.59 -21.69 12.43
C ASN A 110 17.83 -22.91 12.98
N GLN A 111 17.35 -22.84 14.22
CA GLN A 111 16.52 -23.87 14.84
C GLN A 111 15.21 -24.08 14.09
N SER A 112 14.53 -23.00 13.70
CA SER A 112 13.25 -23.06 12.99
C SER A 112 13.39 -23.65 11.59
N LEU A 113 14.43 -23.27 10.85
CA LEU A 113 14.76 -23.85 9.54
C LEU A 113 15.11 -25.35 9.67
N SER A 114 15.83 -25.74 10.72
CA SER A 114 16.15 -27.14 11.02
C SER A 114 14.90 -27.96 11.37
N LYS A 115 14.02 -27.44 12.24
CA LYS A 115 12.73 -28.07 12.59
C LYS A 115 11.82 -28.19 11.37
N ALA A 116 11.69 -27.14 10.54
CA ALA A 116 10.94 -27.17 9.30
C ALA A 116 11.44 -28.27 8.34
N LYS A 117 12.77 -28.37 8.13
CA LYS A 117 13.38 -29.44 7.32
C LYS A 117 13.08 -30.84 7.84
N LYS A 118 13.11 -31.03 9.16
CA LYS A 118 12.76 -32.30 9.81
C LYS A 118 11.28 -32.65 9.66
N MET A 119 10.39 -31.66 9.68
CA MET A 119 8.93 -31.85 9.56
C MET A 119 8.47 -32.07 8.11
N ALA A 120 9.12 -31.44 7.13
CA ALA A 120 8.80 -31.55 5.72
C ALA A 120 9.16 -32.91 5.11
N GLY A 121 10.24 -33.54 5.62
CA GLY A 121 10.75 -34.79 5.08
C GLY A 121 11.48 -34.62 3.73
N THR A 122 11.96 -35.74 3.19
CA THR A 122 12.87 -35.74 2.03
C THR A 122 12.19 -35.22 0.76
N GLY A 123 12.82 -34.24 0.10
CA GLY A 123 12.41 -33.75 -1.22
C GLY A 123 11.36 -32.62 -1.21
N GLN A 124 10.85 -32.21 -0.05
CA GLN A 124 10.00 -31.01 0.05
C GLN A 124 10.85 -29.72 0.07
N ALA A 125 10.32 -28.67 -0.54
CA ALA A 125 10.92 -27.33 -0.47
C ALA A 125 10.69 -26.71 0.91
N VAL A 126 11.74 -26.19 1.52
CA VAL A 126 11.70 -25.57 2.85
C VAL A 126 12.49 -24.27 2.84
N ASP A 127 11.85 -23.18 3.26
CA ASP A 127 12.44 -21.84 3.31
C ASP A 127 11.80 -21.00 4.44
N ILE A 128 12.58 -20.09 5.04
CA ILE A 128 12.06 -19.03 5.88
C ILE A 128 11.75 -17.84 4.97
N SER A 129 10.59 -17.89 4.32
CA SER A 129 10.18 -16.91 3.32
C SER A 129 9.90 -15.51 3.88
N ASN A 130 9.61 -15.40 5.18
CA ASN A 130 9.22 -14.15 5.82
C ASN A 130 9.70 -14.05 7.29
N MET A 131 10.09 -12.86 7.73
CA MET A 131 10.37 -12.56 9.14
C MET A 131 9.69 -11.25 9.58
N SER A 132 9.25 -11.22 10.84
CA SER A 132 8.53 -10.09 11.45
C SER A 132 9.03 -9.80 12.86
N GLY A 133 9.25 -8.52 13.17
CA GLY A 133 9.58 -8.04 14.51
C GLY A 133 8.70 -6.86 14.93
N PHE A 134 8.29 -6.85 16.19
CA PHE A 134 7.60 -5.72 16.81
C PHE A 134 8.50 -4.99 17.83
N SER A 135 8.38 -3.66 17.91
CA SER A 135 9.11 -2.85 18.88
C SER A 135 10.63 -3.06 18.76
N GLN A 136 11.33 -3.30 19.88
CA GLN A 136 12.76 -3.59 19.96
C GLN A 136 13.22 -4.84 19.19
N ALA A 137 12.32 -5.77 18.86
CA ALA A 137 12.67 -6.94 18.05
C ALA A 137 12.81 -6.59 16.56
N GLY A 138 12.23 -5.48 16.10
CA GLY A 138 12.28 -5.01 14.71
C GLY A 138 13.72 -4.94 14.16
N PRO A 139 14.64 -4.20 14.80
CA PRO A 139 16.03 -4.11 14.35
C PRO A 139 16.80 -5.44 14.37
N ALA A 140 16.54 -6.31 15.36
CA ALA A 140 17.15 -7.64 15.45
C ALA A 140 16.69 -8.54 14.28
N VAL A 141 15.38 -8.52 13.99
CA VAL A 141 14.78 -9.19 12.84
C VAL A 141 15.32 -8.64 11.53
N ALA A 142 15.38 -7.32 11.37
CA ALA A 142 15.92 -6.68 10.16
C ALA A 142 17.37 -7.13 9.90
N LYS A 143 18.23 -7.09 10.92
CA LYS A 143 19.62 -7.56 10.83
C LYS A 143 19.72 -9.03 10.41
N VAL A 144 19.07 -9.94 11.13
CA VAL A 144 19.14 -11.39 10.84
C VAL A 144 18.51 -11.74 9.50
N ALA A 145 17.40 -11.11 9.13
CA ALA A 145 16.74 -11.33 7.85
C ALA A 145 17.59 -10.84 6.66
N ALA A 146 18.34 -9.73 6.83
CA ALA A 146 19.27 -9.23 5.83
C ALA A 146 20.55 -10.07 5.71
N GLU A 147 21.05 -10.65 6.80
CA GLU A 147 22.12 -11.66 6.78
C GLU A 147 21.68 -12.91 6.02
N MET A 148 20.50 -13.43 6.34
CA MET A 148 19.97 -14.70 5.83
C MET A 148 19.29 -14.59 4.44
N LYS A 149 19.16 -13.36 3.90
CA LYS A 149 18.47 -13.06 2.62
C LYS A 149 17.03 -13.56 2.55
N VAL A 150 16.30 -13.35 3.64
CA VAL A 150 14.86 -13.65 3.73
C VAL A 150 14.08 -12.80 2.73
N GLN A 151 13.26 -13.46 1.91
CA GLN A 151 12.61 -12.87 0.72
C GLN A 151 11.78 -11.63 1.04
N LYS A 152 11.15 -11.59 2.21
CA LYS A 152 10.25 -10.51 2.64
C LYS A 152 10.32 -10.28 4.15
N ILE A 153 10.30 -9.02 4.57
CA ILE A 153 10.39 -8.65 5.98
C ILE A 153 9.27 -7.64 6.28
N THR A 154 8.53 -7.85 7.37
CA THR A 154 7.40 -6.98 7.76
C THR A 154 7.51 -6.64 9.24
N ASN A 155 7.96 -5.44 9.59
CA ASN A 155 8.13 -5.01 10.97
C ASN A 155 7.08 -3.97 11.41
N PHE A 156 6.95 -3.80 12.72
CA PHE A 156 5.97 -2.91 13.34
C PHE A 156 6.59 -2.13 14.51
N MET A 157 6.47 -0.80 14.46
CA MET A 157 6.92 0.13 15.52
C MET A 157 8.40 -0.04 15.91
N ASP A 158 9.30 -0.22 14.94
CA ASP A 158 10.72 -0.54 15.17
C ASP A 158 11.43 0.46 16.12
N TRP A 159 11.52 0.10 17.40
CA TRP A 159 12.20 0.90 18.42
C TRP A 159 13.71 0.79 18.25
N GLY A 160 14.42 1.91 18.20
CA GLY A 160 15.88 1.92 18.10
C GLY A 160 16.40 1.54 16.71
N ALA A 161 15.58 1.67 15.68
CA ALA A 161 15.92 1.38 14.30
C ALA A 161 17.12 2.19 13.80
N TRP A 162 17.13 3.52 13.99
CA TRP A 162 18.24 4.41 13.64
C TRP A 162 19.60 3.89 14.12
N ASN A 163 19.63 3.52 15.39
CA ASN A 163 20.82 3.08 16.10
C ASN A 163 21.41 1.76 15.61
N SER A 164 20.60 0.91 14.96
CA SER A 164 21.07 -0.42 14.51
C SER A 164 22.06 -0.36 13.34
N LEU A 165 22.19 0.78 12.68
CA LEU A 165 23.16 1.00 11.61
C LEU A 165 24.61 1.11 12.12
N THR A 166 24.83 1.81 13.24
CA THR A 166 26.16 2.32 13.61
C THR A 166 26.94 1.46 14.61
N LYS A 167 26.29 0.51 15.28
CA LYS A 167 26.86 -0.19 16.43
C LYS A 167 27.67 -1.44 16.04
N ASN A 168 28.98 -1.40 16.28
CA ASN A 168 29.86 -2.56 16.17
C ASN A 168 30.38 -3.01 17.55
N THR A 169 30.17 -4.28 17.86
CA THR A 169 30.69 -5.00 19.05
C THR A 169 31.37 -6.30 18.60
N ALA A 170 32.00 -7.03 19.52
CA ALA A 170 32.63 -8.31 19.20
C ALA A 170 31.61 -9.36 18.69
N ASP A 171 30.43 -9.41 19.30
CA ASP A 171 29.39 -10.41 19.02
C ASP A 171 28.33 -9.96 17.99
N TYR A 172 28.15 -8.63 17.84
CA TYR A 172 27.16 -8.02 16.95
C TYR A 172 27.76 -6.87 16.15
N ARG A 173 27.71 -6.96 14.83
CA ARG A 173 27.97 -5.83 13.92
C ARG A 173 26.67 -5.16 13.54
N GLY A 174 26.73 -3.86 13.25
CA GLY A 174 25.61 -3.07 12.77
C GLY A 174 25.08 -3.58 11.44
N ILE A 175 23.96 -3.03 11.00
CA ILE A 175 23.46 -3.23 9.63
C ILE A 175 24.48 -2.60 8.67
N SER A 176 25.12 -3.41 7.82
CA SER A 176 26.09 -2.92 6.82
C SER A 176 25.40 -2.20 5.66
N ASP A 177 26.15 -1.50 4.81
CA ASP A 177 25.59 -0.82 3.64
C ASP A 177 24.92 -1.81 2.65
N GLU A 178 25.47 -3.03 2.50
CA GLU A 178 24.87 -4.09 1.67
C GLU A 178 23.59 -4.68 2.29
N GLU A 179 23.53 -4.76 3.61
CA GLU A 179 22.34 -5.18 4.34
C GLU A 179 21.26 -4.10 4.32
N LEU A 180 21.63 -2.82 4.49
CA LEU A 180 20.75 -1.67 4.36
C LEU A 180 20.16 -1.59 2.93
N ALA A 181 21.00 -1.76 1.91
CA ALA A 181 20.57 -1.81 0.52
C ALA A 181 19.64 -3.02 0.22
N TYR A 182 19.77 -4.11 0.97
CA TYR A 182 18.85 -5.25 0.92
C TYR A 182 17.52 -4.92 1.63
N LEU A 183 17.57 -4.39 2.86
CA LEU A 183 16.39 -3.99 3.63
C LEU A 183 15.54 -2.98 2.88
N ASN A 184 16.16 -1.98 2.23
CA ASN A 184 15.47 -0.98 1.40
C ASN A 184 14.70 -1.56 0.20
N LYS A 185 14.92 -2.84 -0.15
CA LYS A 185 14.18 -3.57 -1.20
C LYS A 185 13.20 -4.61 -0.65
N HIS A 186 13.46 -5.16 0.54
CA HIS A 186 12.77 -6.35 1.07
C HIS A 186 11.98 -6.11 2.37
N LEU A 187 12.19 -5.00 3.07
CA LEU A 187 11.54 -4.68 4.35
C LEU A 187 10.43 -3.63 4.18
N HIS A 188 9.26 -3.94 4.73
CA HIS A 188 8.19 -3.00 5.04
C HIS A 188 8.15 -2.79 6.56
N SER A 189 8.19 -1.54 7.04
CA SER A 189 7.98 -1.22 8.46
C SER A 189 6.74 -0.34 8.61
N TYR A 190 5.90 -0.63 9.59
CA TYR A 190 4.69 0.13 9.87
C TYR A 190 4.81 0.88 11.21
N SER A 191 4.59 2.20 11.20
CA SER A 191 4.78 3.09 12.34
C SER A 191 3.55 3.96 12.60
N ASP A 192 3.28 4.29 13.86
CA ASP A 192 2.33 5.35 14.22
C ASP A 192 2.95 6.74 13.98
N GLN A 193 2.10 7.74 13.69
CA GLN A 193 2.52 9.12 13.51
C GLN A 193 3.02 9.73 14.81
N GLY A 194 2.30 9.49 15.91
CA GLY A 194 2.58 10.09 17.22
C GLY A 194 3.85 9.55 17.89
N LYS A 195 4.51 8.55 17.31
CA LYS A 195 5.74 7.91 17.77
C LYS A 195 5.66 7.52 19.24
N ASP A 196 4.55 6.89 19.63
CA ASP A 196 4.08 6.72 21.00
C ASP A 196 5.18 6.41 22.02
N LEU A 197 5.64 5.15 22.03
CA LEU A 197 6.83 4.74 22.75
C LEU A 197 8.09 5.00 21.92
N THR A 198 8.07 4.82 20.60
CA THR A 198 9.29 4.91 19.77
C THR A 198 10.01 6.26 19.84
N SER A 199 9.33 7.37 20.14
CA SER A 199 9.96 8.70 20.30
C SER A 199 11.02 8.74 21.42
N TRP A 200 10.95 7.82 22.38
CA TRP A 200 11.84 7.73 23.53
C TRP A 200 13.10 6.88 23.26
N ASP A 201 13.31 6.40 22.02
CA ASP A 201 14.47 5.59 21.62
C ASP A 201 15.80 6.37 21.46
N GLY A 202 15.76 7.68 21.77
CA GLY A 202 16.87 8.62 21.66
C GLY A 202 17.03 9.25 20.27
N HIS A 203 16.24 8.85 19.27
CA HIS A 203 16.26 9.37 17.90
C HIS A 203 14.86 9.74 17.38
N GLY A 204 13.86 9.86 18.26
CA GLY A 204 12.50 10.25 17.88
C GLY A 204 11.72 9.17 17.13
N GLY A 205 12.15 7.90 17.21
CA GLY A 205 11.50 6.79 16.50
C GLY A 205 11.68 6.84 14.97
N ILE A 206 12.83 7.35 14.51
CA ILE A 206 13.20 7.33 13.09
C ILE A 206 13.64 5.91 12.69
N ILE A 207 13.06 5.43 11.58
CA ILE A 207 13.33 4.11 11.00
C ILE A 207 14.08 4.36 9.67
N PRO A 208 15.40 4.09 9.59
CA PRO A 208 16.24 4.53 8.46
C PRO A 208 16.33 3.50 7.32
N TYR A 209 15.60 2.38 7.43
CA TYR A 209 15.70 1.23 6.55
C TYR A 209 14.32 0.76 6.06
N GLY A 210 14.30 0.12 4.91
CA GLY A 210 13.06 -0.39 4.31
C GLY A 210 12.11 0.70 3.82
N LYS A 211 10.92 0.27 3.42
CA LYS A 211 9.79 1.14 3.13
C LYS A 211 8.98 1.37 4.41
N VAL A 212 9.01 2.58 4.93
CA VAL A 212 8.25 2.98 6.12
C VAL A 212 6.85 3.44 5.73
N PHE A 213 5.84 2.89 6.40
CA PHE A 213 4.44 3.27 6.29
C PHE A 213 3.98 3.92 7.59
N THR A 214 3.58 5.19 7.55
CA THR A 214 3.14 5.97 8.73
C THR A 214 1.63 6.09 8.76
N VAL A 215 1.00 5.89 9.93
CA VAL A 215 -0.47 5.93 10.11
C VAL A 215 -0.89 6.90 11.21
N GLU A 216 -2.02 7.59 11.04
CA GLU A 216 -2.54 8.49 12.07
C GLU A 216 -2.87 7.73 13.37
N GLY A 217 -2.52 8.34 14.51
CA GLY A 217 -2.66 7.77 15.84
C GLY A 217 -1.35 7.83 16.63
N LYS A 218 -1.46 7.53 17.94
CA LYS A 218 -0.34 7.44 18.87
C LYS A 218 -0.51 6.22 19.78
N HIS A 219 -0.23 5.04 19.24
CA HIS A 219 -0.38 3.77 19.96
C HIS A 219 0.69 2.77 19.54
N HIS A 220 1.53 2.36 20.49
CA HIS A 220 2.58 1.36 20.26
C HIS A 220 2.01 -0.07 20.14
N ASN A 221 1.38 -0.39 19.01
CA ASN A 221 0.69 -1.67 18.78
C ASN A 221 0.77 -2.13 17.32
N ALA A 222 1.20 -3.38 17.08
CA ALA A 222 1.31 -3.96 15.74
C ALA A 222 -0.02 -4.01 14.96
N GLY A 223 -1.17 -4.05 15.66
CA GLY A 223 -2.51 -4.02 15.09
C GLY A 223 -3.10 -2.62 14.85
N LEU A 224 -2.37 -1.54 15.18
CA LEU A 224 -2.82 -0.17 14.86
C LEU A 224 -2.97 0.04 13.33
N PRO A 225 -1.93 -0.20 12.49
CA PRO A 225 -2.02 0.02 11.05
C PRO A 225 -3.12 -0.84 10.43
N LYS A 226 -3.95 -0.27 9.57
CA LYS A 226 -4.94 -1.05 8.80
C LYS A 226 -4.33 -1.40 7.45
N ILE A 227 -3.96 -2.66 7.30
CA ILE A 227 -3.20 -3.20 6.18
C ILE A 227 -4.12 -4.05 5.30
N LYS A 228 -3.90 -3.99 3.99
CA LYS A 228 -4.54 -4.83 2.99
C LYS A 228 -3.50 -5.32 2.00
N GLY A 229 -3.27 -6.63 1.95
CA GLY A 229 -2.18 -7.17 1.15
C GLY A 229 -0.81 -6.78 1.70
N ASN A 230 -0.05 -5.96 0.94
CA ASN A 230 1.31 -5.52 1.25
C ASN A 230 1.42 -3.99 1.39
N SER A 231 0.33 -3.33 1.79
CA SER A 231 0.22 -1.87 1.91
C SER A 231 -0.94 -1.49 2.83
N LEU A 232 -1.03 -0.21 3.19
CA LEU A 232 -2.13 0.35 3.97
C LEU A 232 -3.46 0.29 3.19
N ASP A 233 -4.57 0.02 3.90
CA ASP A 233 -5.91 0.10 3.32
C ASP A 233 -6.36 1.56 3.22
N ILE A 234 -5.87 2.26 2.19
CA ILE A 234 -6.19 3.67 1.91
C ILE A 234 -7.72 3.91 1.89
N LYS A 235 -8.53 2.95 1.42
CA LYS A 235 -10.00 3.08 1.42
C LYS A 235 -10.54 3.12 2.86
N TRP A 236 -10.01 2.31 3.77
CA TRP A 236 -10.36 2.35 5.18
C TRP A 236 -9.98 3.69 5.81
N TYR A 237 -8.77 4.20 5.57
CA TYR A 237 -8.31 5.48 6.13
C TYR A 237 -9.17 6.67 5.66
N ILE A 238 -9.46 6.77 4.36
CA ILE A 238 -10.36 7.80 3.80
C ILE A 238 -11.76 7.73 4.42
N LYS A 239 -12.32 6.52 4.56
CA LYS A 239 -13.65 6.31 5.16
C LYS A 239 -13.70 6.78 6.62
N ASN A 240 -12.63 6.61 7.37
CA ASN A 240 -12.54 7.01 8.78
C ASN A 240 -12.01 8.44 8.98
N SER A 241 -11.72 9.19 7.90
CA SER A 241 -11.15 10.54 7.94
C SER A 241 -9.82 10.63 8.71
N LEU A 242 -9.00 9.58 8.60
CA LEU A 242 -7.67 9.46 9.18
C LEU A 242 -6.62 9.53 8.07
N PHE A 243 -5.50 10.19 8.32
CA PHE A 243 -4.36 10.22 7.40
C PHE A 243 -3.49 8.96 7.50
N CYS A 244 -2.80 8.67 6.40
CA CYS A 244 -1.68 7.74 6.39
C CYS A 244 -0.78 7.99 5.16
N SER A 245 0.48 7.55 5.22
CA SER A 245 1.45 7.71 4.13
C SER A 245 0.99 7.01 2.85
N GLY A 246 1.26 7.62 1.69
CA GLY A 246 0.88 7.08 0.39
C GLY A 246 -0.53 7.45 -0.09
N MET A 247 -1.17 8.44 0.54
CA MET A 247 -2.36 9.08 -0.01
C MET A 247 -2.00 10.06 -1.14
N THR A 248 -2.89 10.18 -2.13
CA THR A 248 -2.78 11.20 -3.18
C THR A 248 -3.24 12.57 -2.68
N GLU A 249 -2.86 13.66 -3.36
CA GLU A 249 -3.26 15.02 -2.98
C GLU A 249 -4.80 15.15 -2.86
N LYS A 250 -5.55 14.57 -3.80
CA LYS A 250 -7.02 14.61 -3.77
C LYS A 250 -7.59 13.94 -2.51
N GLN A 251 -7.02 12.81 -2.10
CA GLN A 251 -7.44 12.05 -0.91
C GLN A 251 -7.13 12.84 0.37
N VAL A 252 -5.95 13.44 0.46
CA VAL A 252 -5.57 14.30 1.60
C VAL A 252 -6.49 15.51 1.69
N ARG A 253 -6.75 16.21 0.56
CA ARG A 253 -7.68 17.36 0.51
C ARG A 253 -9.12 16.99 0.88
N GLU A 254 -9.57 15.76 0.56
CA GLU A 254 -10.88 15.26 0.97
C GLU A 254 -10.98 15.07 2.49
N ILE A 255 -9.96 14.45 3.10
CA ILE A 255 -9.90 14.22 4.55
C ILE A 255 -9.72 15.54 5.31
N ALA A 256 -8.84 16.43 4.84
CA ALA A 256 -8.61 17.75 5.44
C ALA A 256 -9.90 18.59 5.53
N LYS A 257 -10.73 18.55 4.48
CA LYS A 257 -12.06 19.20 4.50
C LYS A 257 -13.02 18.56 5.51
N ARG A 258 -12.96 17.24 5.71
CA ARG A 258 -13.77 16.54 6.73
C ARG A 258 -13.32 16.90 8.14
N LYS A 259 -12.00 16.91 8.41
CA LYS A 259 -11.41 17.30 9.70
C LYS A 259 -11.74 18.76 10.04
N ALA A 260 -11.50 19.70 9.13
CA ALA A 260 -11.84 21.12 9.33
C ALA A 260 -13.33 21.36 9.63
N LYS A 261 -14.23 20.66 8.92
CA LYS A 261 -15.67 20.72 9.19
C LYS A 261 -16.08 20.03 10.51
N ALA A 262 -15.29 19.08 11.01
CA ALA A 262 -15.48 18.52 12.34
C ALA A 262 -15.05 19.51 13.43
N ALA A 263 -13.95 20.24 13.22
CA ALA A 263 -13.43 21.28 14.12
C ALA A 263 -14.45 22.42 14.39
N GLU A 264 -15.28 22.77 13.39
CA GLU A 264 -16.40 23.72 13.56
C GLU A 264 -17.37 23.30 14.69
N LYS A 265 -17.49 22.00 14.97
CA LYS A 265 -18.32 21.45 16.05
C LYS A 265 -17.53 21.34 17.35
N PHE A 266 -17.07 22.50 17.84
CA PHE A 266 -16.23 22.64 19.02
C PHE A 266 -16.78 21.87 20.24
N ASP A 267 -16.07 20.81 20.65
CA ASP A 267 -16.46 19.95 21.77
C ASP A 267 -15.70 20.34 23.04
N LEU A 268 -16.36 21.11 23.91
CA LEU A 268 -15.81 21.55 25.20
C LEU A 268 -15.40 20.39 26.13
N SER A 269 -15.88 19.16 25.89
CA SER A 269 -15.51 17.99 26.70
C SER A 269 -14.20 17.30 26.25
N LYS A 270 -13.68 17.65 25.06
CA LYS A 270 -12.50 17.01 24.46
C LYS A 270 -11.35 18.00 24.27
N LEU A 271 -10.49 18.07 25.29
CA LEU A 271 -9.26 18.88 25.29
C LEU A 271 -8.36 18.66 24.06
N GLU A 272 -8.35 17.44 23.51
CA GLU A 272 -7.58 17.07 22.31
C GLU A 272 -8.06 17.79 21.04
N THR A 273 -9.34 18.16 20.94
CA THR A 273 -9.92 18.86 19.77
C THR A 273 -9.89 20.39 19.88
N TRP A 274 -9.40 20.96 20.98
CA TRP A 274 -9.43 22.41 21.20
C TRP A 274 -8.49 23.21 20.30
N PHE A 275 -7.50 22.54 19.69
CA PHE A 275 -6.53 23.13 18.76
C PHE A 275 -6.76 22.67 17.31
N ASP A 276 -7.86 21.97 17.03
CA ASP A 276 -8.22 21.58 15.67
C ASP A 276 -8.50 22.83 14.81
N SER A 277 -7.91 22.86 13.62
CA SER A 277 -8.04 23.99 12.70
C SER A 277 -9.34 23.90 11.90
N THR A 278 -10.07 25.02 11.75
CA THR A 278 -11.17 25.11 10.79
C THR A 278 -10.69 25.37 9.36
N ASP A 279 -9.37 25.48 9.13
CA ASP A 279 -8.74 25.61 7.81
C ASP A 279 -8.21 24.26 7.28
N PRO A 280 -8.71 23.74 6.15
CA PRO A 280 -8.18 22.53 5.51
C PRO A 280 -6.68 22.61 5.14
N GLU A 281 -6.14 23.79 4.79
CA GLU A 281 -4.71 23.91 4.41
C GLU A 281 -3.77 23.67 5.58
N SER A 282 -4.24 23.86 6.82
CA SER A 282 -3.52 23.49 8.05
C SER A 282 -3.29 21.98 8.11
N TYR A 283 -4.33 21.17 7.88
CA TYR A 283 -4.23 19.70 7.85
C TYR A 283 -3.42 19.17 6.65
N ILE A 284 -3.37 19.91 5.53
CA ILE A 284 -2.57 19.52 4.37
C ILE A 284 -1.07 19.73 4.65
N LYS A 285 -0.70 20.81 5.34
CA LYS A 285 0.68 21.03 5.82
C LYS A 285 1.08 19.96 6.83
N GLU A 286 0.21 19.71 7.81
CA GLU A 286 0.38 18.62 8.78
C GLU A 286 0.60 17.27 8.09
N TYR A 287 -0.17 16.98 7.03
CA TYR A 287 0.01 15.74 6.28
C TYR A 287 1.42 15.63 5.69
N LEU A 288 1.87 16.67 4.99
CA LEU A 288 3.17 16.68 4.32
C LEU A 288 4.34 16.55 5.31
N GLU A 289 4.22 17.18 6.49
CA GLU A 289 5.22 17.10 7.55
C GLU A 289 5.31 15.68 8.17
N LYS A 290 4.18 15.02 8.39
CA LYS A 290 4.10 13.78 9.19
C LYS A 290 4.06 12.48 8.40
N TYR A 291 3.54 12.50 7.17
CA TYR A 291 3.36 11.31 6.32
C TYR A 291 4.14 11.37 5.01
N GLY A 292 4.80 12.50 4.73
CA GLY A 292 5.62 12.74 3.54
C GLY A 292 4.82 13.22 2.33
N SER A 293 5.49 13.24 1.18
CA SER A 293 4.91 13.68 -0.10
C SER A 293 3.66 12.90 -0.49
N PHE A 294 2.76 13.55 -1.23
CA PHE A 294 1.63 12.88 -1.84
C PHE A 294 2.10 11.73 -2.75
N ALA A 295 1.37 10.61 -2.73
CA ALA A 295 1.49 9.62 -3.78
C ALA A 295 1.07 10.25 -5.13
N PRO A 296 1.70 9.85 -6.24
CA PRO A 296 1.25 10.28 -7.56
C PRO A 296 -0.21 9.86 -7.75
N GLU A 297 -1.03 10.74 -8.31
CA GLU A 297 -2.35 10.34 -8.79
C GLU A 297 -2.16 9.25 -9.86
N PRO A 298 -2.84 8.09 -9.76
CA PRO A 298 -2.72 7.05 -10.75
C PRO A 298 -3.16 7.57 -12.12
N SER A 299 -2.40 7.24 -13.16
CA SER A 299 -2.74 7.60 -14.54
C SER A 299 -4.12 7.05 -14.92
N LYS A 300 -4.77 7.66 -15.92
CA LYS A 300 -6.06 7.19 -16.42
C LYS A 300 -5.99 5.73 -16.88
N GLN A 301 -4.86 5.29 -17.43
CA GLN A 301 -4.61 3.91 -17.84
C GLN A 301 -4.44 2.95 -16.65
N GLU A 302 -3.81 3.37 -15.55
CA GLU A 302 -3.76 2.59 -14.30
C GLU A 302 -5.15 2.50 -13.65
N LEU A 303 -5.90 3.61 -13.59
CA LEU A 303 -7.29 3.61 -13.12
C LEU A 303 -8.19 2.70 -13.95
N LEU A 304 -8.05 2.70 -15.28
CA LEU A 304 -8.77 1.77 -16.17
C LEU A 304 -8.40 0.31 -15.89
N THR A 305 -7.13 0.03 -15.62
CA THR A 305 -6.65 -1.33 -15.29
C THR A 305 -7.20 -1.79 -13.95
N LEU A 306 -7.08 -0.97 -12.91
CA LEU A 306 -7.62 -1.23 -11.57
C LEU A 306 -9.15 -1.41 -11.59
N ASN A 307 -9.87 -0.56 -12.32
CA ASN A 307 -11.33 -0.67 -12.41
C ASN A 307 -11.77 -1.93 -13.16
N ARG A 308 -11.09 -2.32 -14.24
CA ARG A 308 -11.37 -3.59 -14.94
C ARG A 308 -11.13 -4.80 -14.04
N GLN A 309 -10.03 -4.80 -13.28
CA GLN A 309 -9.79 -5.85 -12.27
C GLN A 309 -10.91 -5.85 -11.23
N ARG A 310 -11.28 -4.68 -10.69
CA ARG A 310 -12.33 -4.55 -9.67
C ARG A 310 -13.70 -5.02 -10.18
N ILE A 311 -14.05 -4.74 -11.43
CA ILE A 311 -15.26 -5.27 -12.08
C ILE A 311 -15.22 -6.81 -12.11
N GLY A 312 -14.07 -7.41 -12.44
CA GLY A 312 -13.88 -8.87 -12.38
C GLY A 312 -14.03 -9.46 -10.97
N GLU A 313 -13.44 -8.81 -9.96
CA GLU A 313 -13.59 -9.18 -8.54
C GLU A 313 -15.06 -9.09 -8.10
N LEU A 314 -15.76 -8.01 -8.42
CA LEU A 314 -17.16 -7.79 -8.08
C LEU A 314 -18.06 -8.84 -8.74
N HIS A 315 -17.84 -9.17 -10.01
CA HIS A 315 -18.52 -10.28 -10.68
C HIS A 315 -18.25 -11.64 -10.03
N ALA A 316 -17.05 -11.88 -9.48
CA ALA A 316 -16.75 -13.09 -8.73
C ALA A 316 -17.48 -13.10 -7.37
N SER A 317 -17.41 -12.02 -6.60
CA SER A 317 -18.06 -11.88 -5.29
C SER A 317 -19.58 -11.97 -5.37
N LEU A 318 -20.20 -11.42 -6.42
CA LEU A 318 -21.65 -11.46 -6.63
C LEU A 318 -22.20 -12.88 -6.82
N LYS A 319 -21.39 -13.86 -7.26
CA LYS A 319 -21.81 -15.26 -7.41
C LYS A 319 -22.04 -15.98 -6.09
N THR A 320 -21.46 -15.47 -5.00
CA THR A 320 -21.47 -16.13 -3.67
C THR A 320 -22.11 -15.26 -2.59
N SER A 321 -22.60 -14.08 -2.92
CA SER A 321 -23.19 -13.12 -1.96
C SER A 321 -24.72 -13.21 -1.96
N SER A 322 -25.35 -12.83 -0.85
CA SER A 322 -26.81 -12.76 -0.70
C SER A 322 -27.22 -11.54 0.14
N GLY A 323 -28.52 -11.23 0.17
CA GLY A 323 -29.08 -10.13 0.96
C GLY A 323 -28.45 -8.76 0.66
N SER A 324 -28.31 -7.93 1.70
CA SER A 324 -27.74 -6.58 1.62
C SER A 324 -26.32 -6.55 1.04
N GLN A 325 -25.48 -7.57 1.31
CA GLN A 325 -24.15 -7.69 0.71
C GLN A 325 -24.21 -7.77 -0.82
N MET A 326 -25.19 -8.51 -1.39
CA MET A 326 -25.39 -8.55 -2.84
C MET A 326 -25.75 -7.17 -3.41
N ILE A 327 -26.54 -6.39 -2.67
CA ILE A 327 -27.01 -5.07 -3.10
C ILE A 327 -25.84 -4.06 -3.11
N SER A 328 -25.05 -3.98 -2.03
CA SER A 328 -23.85 -3.13 -2.01
C SER A 328 -22.84 -3.50 -3.11
N LEU A 329 -22.66 -4.80 -3.40
CA LEU A 329 -21.78 -5.24 -4.48
C LEU A 329 -22.32 -4.90 -5.89
N ARG A 330 -23.64 -4.86 -6.08
CA ARG A 330 -24.27 -4.41 -7.33
C ARG A 330 -24.10 -2.90 -7.51
N GLU A 331 -24.27 -2.13 -6.44
CA GLU A 331 -24.05 -0.69 -6.42
C GLU A 331 -22.59 -0.35 -6.79
N GLU A 332 -21.61 -0.99 -6.13
CA GLU A 332 -20.18 -0.76 -6.41
C GLU A 332 -19.85 -1.15 -7.86
N LEU A 333 -20.46 -2.22 -8.39
CA LEU A 333 -20.25 -2.66 -9.78
C LEU A 333 -20.77 -1.62 -10.77
N VAL A 334 -21.96 -1.04 -10.56
CA VAL A 334 -22.52 -0.01 -11.43
C VAL A 334 -21.67 1.26 -11.39
N ARG A 335 -21.25 1.74 -10.21
CA ARG A 335 -20.36 2.92 -10.10
C ARG A 335 -18.99 2.69 -10.74
N THR A 336 -18.36 1.53 -10.49
CA THR A 336 -17.05 1.20 -11.07
C THR A 336 -17.15 1.13 -12.60
N SER A 337 -18.25 0.57 -13.13
CA SER A 337 -18.52 0.53 -14.56
C SER A 337 -18.73 1.94 -15.15
N ALA A 338 -19.47 2.81 -14.45
CA ALA A 338 -19.66 4.21 -14.85
C ALA A 338 -18.34 4.98 -14.93
N GLN A 339 -17.49 4.87 -13.90
CA GLN A 339 -16.17 5.50 -13.87
C GLN A 339 -15.27 4.96 -14.99
N THR A 340 -15.29 3.65 -15.24
CA THR A 340 -14.53 3.02 -16.35
C THR A 340 -14.96 3.55 -17.70
N ALA A 341 -16.27 3.67 -17.92
CA ALA A 341 -16.85 4.18 -19.16
C ALA A 341 -16.46 5.64 -19.43
N GLN A 342 -16.43 6.48 -18.39
CA GLN A 342 -15.96 7.86 -18.49
C GLN A 342 -14.46 7.95 -18.80
N LEU A 343 -13.61 7.30 -17.99
CA LEU A 343 -12.16 7.32 -18.17
C LEU A 343 -11.75 6.80 -19.56
N GLN A 344 -12.39 5.73 -20.04
CA GLN A 344 -12.11 5.16 -21.35
C GLN A 344 -12.44 6.13 -22.50
N ALA A 345 -13.46 6.96 -22.32
CA ALA A 345 -13.89 7.91 -23.33
C ALA A 345 -13.01 9.16 -23.37
N GLU A 346 -12.52 9.61 -22.22
CA GLU A 346 -11.51 10.66 -22.12
C GLU A 346 -10.17 10.22 -22.75
N GLU A 347 -9.71 9.00 -22.47
CA GLU A 347 -8.50 8.43 -23.11
C GLU A 347 -8.65 8.29 -24.63
N TYR A 348 -9.84 7.88 -25.10
CA TYR A 348 -10.11 7.77 -26.53
C TYR A 348 -10.10 9.14 -27.22
N GLU A 349 -10.72 10.16 -26.63
CA GLU A 349 -10.70 11.52 -27.16
C GLU A 349 -9.27 12.07 -27.24
N GLN A 350 -8.46 11.84 -26.20
CA GLN A 350 -7.06 12.28 -26.19
C GLN A 350 -6.23 11.54 -27.25
N ALA A 351 -6.36 10.21 -27.37
CA ALA A 351 -5.65 9.44 -28.38
C ALA A 351 -6.01 9.85 -29.83
N ILE A 352 -7.22 10.36 -30.08
CA ILE A 352 -7.58 10.95 -31.38
C ILE A 352 -6.90 12.32 -31.59
N LYS A 353 -6.87 13.18 -30.57
CA LYS A 353 -6.15 14.47 -30.63
C LYS A 353 -4.66 14.27 -30.91
N ASP A 354 -4.01 13.36 -30.20
CA ASP A 354 -2.58 13.07 -30.34
C ASP A 354 -2.27 12.51 -31.74
N ARG A 355 -3.11 11.60 -32.26
CA ARG A 355 -2.96 11.07 -33.63
C ARG A 355 -3.11 12.14 -34.70
N LEU A 356 -4.05 13.07 -34.53
CA LEU A 356 -4.22 14.20 -35.45
C LEU A 356 -3.02 15.15 -35.39
N ALA A 357 -2.53 15.47 -34.20
CA ALA A 357 -1.33 16.30 -34.03
C ALA A 357 -0.10 15.68 -34.70
N ASN A 358 0.18 14.39 -34.44
CA ASN A 358 1.31 13.69 -35.03
C ASN A 358 1.21 13.58 -36.57
N ALA A 359 0.00 13.33 -37.11
CA ALA A 359 -0.22 13.30 -38.56
C ALA A 359 0.00 14.69 -39.20
N LYS A 360 -0.46 15.75 -38.52
CA LYS A 360 -0.31 17.14 -38.95
C LYS A 360 1.14 17.60 -38.95
N GLU A 361 1.90 17.22 -37.93
CA GLU A 361 3.35 17.43 -37.83
C GLU A 361 4.07 16.67 -38.96
N SER A 362 3.77 15.39 -39.18
CA SER A 362 4.38 14.59 -40.25
C SER A 362 4.12 15.16 -41.66
N VAL A 363 2.89 15.63 -41.95
CA VAL A 363 2.58 16.29 -43.22
C VAL A 363 3.39 17.59 -43.38
N SER A 364 3.46 18.40 -42.31
CA SER A 364 4.23 19.66 -42.30
C SER A 364 5.73 19.39 -42.53
N GLN A 365 6.27 18.34 -41.91
CA GLN A 365 7.66 17.93 -42.05
C GLN A 365 7.97 17.47 -43.48
N HIS A 366 7.18 16.56 -44.06
CA HIS A 366 7.40 16.08 -45.43
C HIS A 366 7.35 17.21 -46.47
N ILE A 367 6.46 18.20 -46.29
CA ILE A 367 6.40 19.38 -47.15
C ILE A 367 7.68 20.21 -47.02
N SER A 368 8.13 20.47 -45.79
CA SER A 368 9.38 21.20 -45.53
C SER A 368 10.61 20.50 -46.12
N GLU A 369 10.71 19.18 -45.94
CA GLU A 369 11.79 18.35 -46.48
C GLU A 369 11.81 18.37 -48.01
N LEU A 370 10.65 18.20 -48.67
CA LEU A 370 10.56 18.22 -50.13
C LEU A 370 10.86 19.63 -50.70
N ARG A 371 10.39 20.71 -50.06
CA ARG A 371 10.74 22.08 -50.46
C ARG A 371 12.25 22.32 -50.34
N SER A 372 12.88 21.89 -49.23
CA SER A 372 14.33 21.98 -49.03
C SER A 372 15.12 21.17 -50.07
N ALA A 373 14.65 19.97 -50.42
CA ALA A 373 15.24 19.15 -51.48
C ALA A 373 15.14 19.81 -52.85
N ALA A 374 13.98 20.39 -53.21
CA ALA A 374 13.80 21.12 -54.47
C ALA A 374 14.77 22.30 -54.58
N TYR A 375 14.89 23.13 -53.53
CA TYR A 375 15.87 24.21 -53.46
C TYR A 375 17.33 23.75 -53.56
N THR A 376 17.64 22.54 -53.07
CA THR A 376 19.00 21.97 -53.15
C THR A 376 19.32 21.41 -54.54
N LEU A 377 18.33 20.89 -55.26
CA LEU A 377 18.53 20.19 -56.53
C LEU A 377 18.40 21.11 -57.76
N ALA A 378 17.58 22.17 -57.69
CA ALA A 378 17.21 23.02 -58.82
C ALA A 378 18.29 24.06 -59.22
N HIS A 379 19.49 23.60 -59.57
CA HIS A 379 20.67 24.43 -59.89
C HIS A 379 20.50 25.38 -61.10
N ASN A 380 19.49 25.15 -61.94
CA ASN A 380 19.24 25.91 -63.17
C ASN A 380 17.92 26.72 -63.14
N LEU A 381 17.19 26.70 -62.02
CA LEU A 381 15.94 27.46 -61.86
C LEU A 381 16.18 28.66 -60.94
N SER A 382 15.52 29.78 -61.24
CA SER A 382 15.43 30.89 -60.31
C SER A 382 14.53 30.53 -59.12
N GLY A 383 14.68 31.26 -58.01
CA GLY A 383 13.82 31.08 -56.84
C GLY A 383 12.32 31.27 -57.12
N GLY A 384 11.97 32.07 -58.14
CA GLY A 384 10.58 32.22 -58.60
C GLY A 384 10.06 30.95 -59.28
N GLU A 385 10.81 30.38 -60.22
CA GLU A 385 10.43 29.13 -60.90
C GLU A 385 10.36 27.93 -59.93
N ILE A 386 11.18 27.94 -58.87
CA ILE A 386 11.11 26.94 -57.79
C ILE A 386 9.81 27.11 -56.98
N GLU A 387 9.43 28.33 -56.60
CA GLU A 387 8.16 28.56 -55.88
C GLU A 387 6.92 28.32 -56.75
N ASP A 388 6.96 28.67 -58.04
CA ASP A 388 5.88 28.36 -58.99
C ASP A 388 5.66 26.85 -59.06
N LEU A 389 6.73 26.05 -59.11
CA LEU A 389 6.68 24.59 -59.12
C LEU A 389 6.25 23.99 -57.76
N LEU A 390 6.58 24.65 -56.64
CA LEU A 390 6.19 24.23 -55.29
C LEU A 390 4.85 24.81 -54.82
N SER A 391 4.15 25.60 -55.64
CA SER A 391 2.90 26.27 -55.28
C SER A 391 1.75 25.30 -54.97
N GLU A 392 1.71 24.16 -55.65
CA GLU A 392 0.78 23.06 -55.38
C GLU A 392 1.18 22.23 -54.12
N LEU A 393 2.39 22.42 -53.60
CA LEU A 393 2.94 21.72 -52.43
C LEU A 393 2.89 22.60 -51.16
N SER A 394 1.68 23.04 -50.81
CA SER A 394 1.41 23.77 -49.57
C SER A 394 0.69 22.91 -48.53
N PHE A 395 0.81 23.28 -47.25
CA PHE A 395 0.16 22.55 -46.16
C PHE A 395 -1.37 22.66 -46.27
N GLU A 396 -1.86 23.81 -46.73
CA GLU A 396 -3.26 24.14 -46.96
C GLU A 396 -3.93 23.25 -48.01
N LEU A 397 -3.17 22.79 -49.01
CA LEU A 397 -3.65 21.83 -50.02
C LEU A 397 -3.54 20.38 -49.55
N ALA A 398 -2.48 20.04 -48.81
CA ALA A 398 -2.25 18.68 -48.33
C ALA A 398 -3.11 18.28 -47.12
N TRP A 399 -3.51 19.25 -46.28
CA TRP A 399 -4.21 18.99 -45.02
C TRP A 399 -5.67 19.45 -45.03
N ASN A 400 -6.59 18.50 -44.95
CA ASN A 400 -8.03 18.79 -44.91
C ASN A 400 -8.49 19.19 -43.50
N THR A 401 -8.47 20.49 -43.23
CA THR A 401 -8.95 21.11 -41.97
C THR A 401 -10.41 20.80 -41.65
N GLY A 402 -11.26 20.56 -42.67
CA GLY A 402 -12.64 20.12 -42.49
C GLY A 402 -12.75 18.71 -41.89
N ILE A 403 -11.91 17.77 -42.35
CA ILE A 403 -11.82 16.41 -41.80
C ILE A 403 -11.21 16.42 -40.39
N GLU A 404 -10.20 17.27 -40.13
CA GLU A 404 -9.66 17.50 -38.78
C GLU A 404 -10.77 17.93 -37.80
N ALA A 405 -11.51 19.00 -38.15
CA ALA A 405 -12.60 19.52 -37.33
C ALA A 405 -13.73 18.51 -37.12
N ALA A 406 -14.14 17.78 -38.17
CA ALA A 406 -15.16 16.75 -38.09
C ALA A 406 -14.75 15.56 -37.21
N THR A 407 -13.46 15.19 -37.23
CA THR A 407 -12.90 14.09 -36.43
C THR A 407 -12.80 14.49 -34.96
N LEU A 408 -12.32 15.71 -34.66
CA LEU A 408 -12.31 16.26 -33.30
C LEU A 408 -13.73 16.39 -32.72
N SER A 409 -14.68 16.90 -33.52
CA SER A 409 -16.09 17.00 -33.12
C SER A 409 -16.73 15.64 -32.85
N SER A 410 -16.39 14.62 -33.65
CA SER A 410 -16.87 13.24 -33.45
C SER A 410 -16.30 12.60 -32.18
N ALA A 411 -15.01 12.79 -31.91
CA ALA A 411 -14.35 12.29 -30.70
C ALA A 411 -14.92 12.96 -29.43
N ASN A 412 -15.10 14.27 -29.45
CA ASN A 412 -15.71 15.01 -28.33
C ASN A 412 -17.20 14.65 -28.13
N SER A 413 -17.94 14.41 -29.22
CA SER A 413 -19.32 13.93 -29.18
C SER A 413 -19.42 12.53 -28.56
N TYR A 414 -18.46 11.65 -28.82
CA TYR A 414 -18.36 10.34 -28.17
C TYR A 414 -18.08 10.49 -26.67
N GLN A 415 -17.09 11.29 -26.30
CA GLN A 415 -16.73 11.56 -24.90
C GLN A 415 -17.91 12.15 -24.11
N THR A 416 -18.61 13.13 -24.67
CA THR A 416 -19.83 13.71 -24.10
C THR A 416 -20.95 12.67 -23.90
N LYS A 417 -21.20 11.80 -24.89
CA LYS A 417 -22.19 10.73 -24.79
C LYS A 417 -21.84 9.72 -23.69
N MET A 418 -20.57 9.31 -23.59
CA MET A 418 -20.12 8.36 -22.58
C MET A 418 -20.19 8.96 -21.17
N THR A 419 -19.83 10.24 -20.98
CA THR A 419 -20.03 10.98 -19.72
C THR A 419 -21.51 11.06 -19.34
N SER A 420 -22.41 11.28 -20.31
CA SER A 420 -23.86 11.24 -20.07
C SER A 420 -24.35 9.85 -19.63
N ILE A 421 -23.83 8.77 -20.23
CA ILE A 421 -24.12 7.40 -19.83
C ILE A 421 -23.60 7.11 -18.42
N ALA A 422 -22.36 7.50 -18.09
CA ALA A 422 -21.78 7.36 -16.76
C ALA A 422 -22.62 8.10 -15.69
N GLY A 423 -23.08 9.32 -16.00
CA GLY A 423 -24.00 10.07 -15.14
C GLY A 423 -25.35 9.36 -14.91
N LYS A 424 -25.90 8.70 -15.93
CA LYS A 424 -27.12 7.88 -15.80
C LYS A 424 -26.88 6.60 -14.97
N LEU A 425 -25.73 5.94 -15.15
CA LEU A 425 -25.35 4.77 -14.37
C LEU A 425 -25.15 5.12 -12.89
N ASN A 426 -24.51 6.25 -12.58
CA ASN A 426 -24.39 6.72 -11.19
C ASN A 426 -25.76 6.95 -10.54
N LYS A 427 -26.71 7.60 -11.24
CA LYS A 427 -28.10 7.74 -10.76
C LYS A 427 -28.83 6.41 -10.59
N ALA A 428 -28.50 5.39 -11.39
CA ALA A 428 -29.03 4.05 -11.20
C ALA A 428 -28.42 3.36 -9.98
N ALA A 429 -27.13 3.59 -9.70
CA ALA A 429 -26.46 3.12 -8.48
C ALA A 429 -27.06 3.76 -7.22
N ASP A 430 -27.34 5.08 -7.25
CA ASP A 430 -28.02 5.78 -6.16
C ASP A 430 -29.38 5.14 -5.84
N ARG A 431 -30.20 4.91 -6.88
CA ARG A 431 -31.52 4.23 -6.75
C ARG A 431 -31.47 2.79 -6.24
N ILE A 432 -30.37 2.07 -6.47
CA ILE A 432 -30.18 0.71 -5.91
C ILE A 432 -30.08 0.79 -4.38
N VAL A 433 -29.48 1.86 -3.83
CA VAL A 433 -29.40 2.09 -2.38
C VAL A 433 -30.74 2.56 -1.83
N GLU A 434 -31.42 3.49 -2.52
CA GLU A 434 -32.72 4.04 -2.09
C GLU A 434 -33.78 2.93 -1.93
N ILE A 435 -33.93 2.07 -2.94
CA ILE A 435 -34.92 0.97 -2.94
C ILE A 435 -34.64 -0.07 -1.82
N ASP A 436 -33.36 -0.32 -1.51
CA ASP A 436 -32.96 -1.22 -0.41
C ASP A 436 -33.31 -0.62 0.96
N GLN A 437 -33.10 0.68 1.14
CA GLN A 437 -33.47 1.39 2.37
C GLN A 437 -34.99 1.41 2.58
N GLU A 438 -35.77 1.73 1.53
CA GLU A 438 -37.24 1.69 1.59
C GLU A 438 -37.76 0.28 1.87
N GLY A 439 -37.22 -0.74 1.20
CA GLY A 439 -37.59 -2.14 1.45
C GLY A 439 -37.26 -2.59 2.88
N SER A 440 -36.08 -2.23 3.40
CA SER A 440 -35.66 -2.55 4.76
C SER A 440 -36.54 -1.88 5.83
N GLN A 441 -37.08 -0.69 5.57
CA GLN A 441 -38.06 -0.04 6.46
C GLN A 441 -39.39 -0.81 6.48
N ILE A 442 -39.94 -1.14 5.31
CA ILE A 442 -41.21 -1.86 5.18
C ILE A 442 -41.17 -3.25 5.85
N PHE A 443 -40.03 -3.95 5.80
CA PHE A 443 -39.85 -5.24 6.47
C PHE A 443 -39.34 -5.13 7.93
N GLY A 444 -38.97 -3.95 8.40
CA GLY A 444 -38.59 -3.69 9.80
C GLY A 444 -39.77 -3.28 10.70
N GLU A 445 -40.91 -2.94 10.11
CA GLU A 445 -42.17 -2.58 10.79
C GLU A 445 -43.20 -3.74 10.85
N LEU A 446 -42.78 -4.96 10.46
CA LEU A 446 -43.55 -6.22 10.51
C LEU A 446 -42.96 -7.20 11.53
#